data_AF-A0A7W1CZN1-F1
#
_entry.id   AF-A0A7W1CZN1-F1
#
_cell.length_a   1.000
_cell.length_b   1.000
_cell.length_c   1.000
_cell.angle_alpha   90.00
_cell.angle_beta   90.00
_cell.angle_gamma   90.00
#
_symmetry.space_group_name_H-M   'P 1'
#
loop_
_entity.id
_entity.type
_entity.pdbx_description
1 polymer ?
#
loop_
_entity_poly.entity_id
_entity_poly.type
_entity_poly.pdbx_seq_one_letter_code
_entity_poly.pdbx_strand_id
1 'polypeptide(L)'
;MVEEKRLASAGTFCPKEECQHHAKVDEGNLIKFGKSKRGVQRYHCKSCATTFTATRGTLFYRKHTPLKDILETLALLAEGVRISSLSRAKGFKEDTILRWLREAASHAEAVEEVLLADYELSRAQVDGLWAYVGNKGQKGV
;
A
#
# COMPACT_ATOMS: atom_id res chain seq x y z
N MET A 1 -26.38 -8.68 4.82
CA MET A 1 -25.99 -7.34 4.30
C MET A 1 -24.49 -7.27 4.50
N VAL A 2 -23.69 -7.37 3.43
CA VAL A 2 -22.23 -7.34 3.55
C VAL A 2 -21.85 -5.87 3.73
N GLU A 3 -21.38 -5.51 4.92
CA GLU A 3 -20.81 -4.20 5.18
C GLU A 3 -19.54 -4.08 4.33
N GLU A 4 -19.53 -3.18 3.34
CA GLU A 4 -18.33 -2.88 2.55
C GLU A 4 -17.25 -2.32 3.49
N LYS A 5 -16.33 -3.18 3.96
CA LYS A 5 -15.14 -2.76 4.70
C LYS A 5 -14.25 -1.93 3.76
N ARG A 6 -14.37 -0.61 3.85
CA ARG A 6 -13.48 0.32 3.14
C ARG A 6 -12.21 0.56 3.92
N LEU A 7 -11.07 0.35 3.28
CA LEU A 7 -9.77 0.76 3.83
C LEU A 7 -9.72 2.28 3.99
N ALA A 8 -9.23 2.73 5.14
CA ALA A 8 -9.11 4.16 5.43
C ALA A 8 -8.07 4.83 4.53
N SER A 9 -8.39 6.02 4.02
CA SER A 9 -7.43 6.81 3.24
C SER A 9 -6.38 7.47 4.14
N ALA A 10 -5.12 7.50 3.71
CA ALA A 10 -4.07 8.20 4.44
C ALA A 10 -4.42 9.70 4.60
N GLY A 11 -4.22 10.24 5.79
CA GLY A 11 -4.60 11.62 6.13
C GLY A 11 -6.02 11.77 6.72
N THR A 12 -6.78 10.69 6.89
CA THR A 12 -8.10 10.71 7.55
C THR A 12 -8.06 10.34 9.04
N PHE A 13 -6.94 9.78 9.51
CA PHE A 13 -6.70 9.37 10.90
C PHE A 13 -5.35 9.85 11.42
N CYS A 14 -5.18 9.90 12.74
CA CYS A 14 -3.91 10.26 13.35
C CYS A 14 -2.94 9.05 13.34
N PRO A 15 -1.71 9.19 12.82
CA PRO A 15 -0.74 8.09 12.74
C PRO A 15 0.17 7.98 13.97
N LYS A 16 -0.12 8.73 15.05
CA LYS A 16 0.68 8.71 16.28
C LYS A 16 0.06 7.72 17.25
N GLU A 17 0.80 6.65 17.60
CA GLU A 17 0.33 5.55 18.44
C GLU A 17 -0.12 6.01 19.82
N GLU A 18 0.54 7.02 20.41
CA GLU A 18 0.19 7.53 21.74
C GLU A 18 -1.01 8.51 21.71
N CYS A 19 -1.63 8.74 20.56
CA CYS A 19 -2.79 9.63 20.45
C CYS A 19 -4.08 8.87 20.79
N GLN A 20 -4.98 9.49 21.57
CA GLN A 20 -6.30 8.93 21.89
C GLN A 20 -7.19 8.67 20.64
N HIS A 21 -6.89 9.32 19.52
CA HIS A 21 -7.54 9.12 18.21
C HIS A 21 -6.60 8.44 17.20
N HIS A 22 -5.63 7.66 17.68
CA HIS A 22 -4.80 6.83 16.81
C HIS A 22 -5.67 5.86 16.00
N ALA A 23 -5.43 5.78 14.70
CA ALA A 23 -6.13 4.88 13.77
C ALA A 23 -7.68 4.98 13.75
N LYS A 24 -8.26 6.04 14.33
CA LYS A 24 -9.71 6.33 14.27
C LYS A 24 -10.00 7.34 13.16
N VAL A 25 -11.01 7.03 12.35
CA VAL A 25 -11.45 7.83 11.19
C VAL A 25 -12.63 8.71 11.61
N ASP A 26 -12.79 9.88 10.99
CA ASP A 26 -13.94 10.81 11.17
C ASP A 26 -14.14 11.40 12.60
N GLU A 27 -13.10 11.39 13.43
CA GLU A 27 -13.11 11.93 14.79
C GLU A 27 -13.04 13.48 14.87
N GLY A 28 -12.97 14.18 13.74
CA GLY A 28 -12.90 15.66 13.70
C GLY A 28 -11.65 16.28 14.36
N ASN A 29 -10.67 15.46 14.72
CA ASN A 29 -9.42 15.86 15.39
C ASN A 29 -8.37 16.43 14.41
N LEU A 30 -8.48 16.12 13.12
CA LEU A 30 -7.52 16.55 12.10
C LEU A 30 -7.95 17.84 11.39
N ILE A 31 -7.02 18.77 11.22
CA ILE A 31 -7.21 19.98 10.42
C ILE A 31 -6.15 20.07 9.33
N LYS A 32 -6.49 20.70 8.19
CA LYS A 32 -5.52 21.00 7.13
C LYS A 32 -4.51 22.04 7.65
N PHE A 33 -3.22 21.73 7.52
CA PHE A 33 -2.11 22.55 8.02
C PHE A 33 -1.15 22.94 6.89
N GLY A 34 -1.71 23.55 5.83
CA GLY A 34 -0.97 23.93 4.64
C GLY A 34 -0.43 22.75 3.83
N LYS A 35 0.54 23.02 2.96
CA LYS A 35 1.17 22.02 2.09
C LYS A 35 2.69 22.02 2.33
N SER A 36 3.34 20.89 2.06
CA SER A 36 4.80 20.83 2.00
C SER A 36 5.31 21.66 0.82
N LYS A 37 6.63 21.92 0.77
CA LYS A 37 7.29 22.57 -0.38
C LYS A 37 7.00 21.86 -1.72
N ARG A 38 6.56 20.60 -1.68
CA ARG A 38 6.25 19.77 -2.84
C ARG A 38 4.75 19.62 -3.10
N GLY A 39 3.93 20.46 -2.49
CA GLY A 39 2.48 20.47 -2.67
C GLY A 39 1.71 19.38 -1.92
N VAL A 40 2.39 18.51 -1.17
CA VAL A 40 1.73 17.44 -0.39
C VAL A 40 0.99 18.05 0.80
N GLN A 41 -0.30 17.77 0.92
CA GLN A 41 -1.12 18.25 2.04
C GLN A 41 -0.52 17.82 3.39
N ARG A 42 -0.48 18.74 4.35
CA ARG A 42 -0.13 18.47 5.75
C ARG A 42 -1.38 18.53 6.62
N TYR A 43 -1.41 17.73 7.66
CA TYR A 43 -2.46 17.69 8.66
C TYR A 43 -1.88 17.94 10.05
N HIS A 44 -2.66 18.59 10.89
CA HIS A 44 -2.36 18.80 12.29
C HIS A 44 -3.45 18.14 13.12
N CYS A 45 -3.07 17.29 14.08
CA CYS A 45 -3.98 16.67 15.02
C CYS A 45 -4.14 17.57 16.25
N LYS A 46 -5.35 18.07 16.50
CA LYS A 46 -5.67 18.93 17.64
C LYS A 46 -5.50 18.22 18.99
N SER A 47 -5.64 16.90 19.02
CA SER A 47 -5.61 16.13 20.27
C SER A 47 -4.19 15.79 20.76
N CYS A 48 -3.23 15.62 19.85
CA CYS A 48 -1.83 15.31 20.22
C CYS A 48 -0.80 16.31 19.69
N ALA A 49 -1.26 17.44 19.14
CA ALA A 49 -0.47 18.51 18.51
C ALA A 49 0.50 18.07 17.40
N THR A 50 0.41 16.82 16.93
CA THR A 50 1.36 16.26 15.97
C THR A 50 0.98 16.67 14.55
N THR A 51 1.98 17.04 13.76
CA THR A 51 1.80 17.40 12.34
C THR A 51 2.40 16.32 11.46
N PHE A 52 1.66 15.90 10.44
CA PHE A 52 2.10 14.86 9.50
C PHE A 52 1.65 15.18 8.07
N THR A 53 2.25 14.52 7.09
CA THR A 53 1.89 14.66 5.67
C THR A 53 0.82 13.65 5.29
N ALA A 54 0.01 13.97 4.27
CA ALA A 54 -1.00 13.07 3.72
C ALA A 54 -0.43 11.71 3.26
N THR A 55 0.86 11.65 2.92
CA THR A 55 1.53 10.40 2.51
C THR A 55 2.09 9.59 3.69
N ARG A 56 2.00 10.07 4.94
CA ARG A 56 2.53 9.34 6.11
C ARG A 56 1.82 7.99 6.23
N GLY A 57 2.58 6.92 6.45
CA GLY A 57 2.05 5.55 6.50
C GLY A 57 1.76 4.92 5.14
N THR A 58 2.19 5.55 4.04
CA THR A 58 2.05 4.99 2.68
C THR A 58 3.41 4.76 2.04
N LEU A 59 3.43 3.95 0.98
CA LEU A 59 4.56 3.76 0.08
C LEU A 59 5.16 5.09 -0.44
N PHE A 60 4.33 6.12 -0.58
CA PHE A 60 4.73 7.43 -1.12
C PHE A 60 5.37 8.35 -0.06
N TYR A 61 5.49 7.90 1.19
CA TYR A 61 6.12 8.69 2.24
C TYR A 61 7.60 8.91 1.96
N ARG A 62 8.05 10.16 2.05
CA ARG A 62 9.44 10.60 1.81
C ARG A 62 10.01 10.19 0.45
N LYS A 63 9.16 10.00 -0.56
CA LYS A 63 9.60 9.70 -1.93
C LYS A 63 9.82 10.97 -2.74
N HIS A 64 10.98 11.06 -3.38
CA HIS A 64 11.31 12.13 -4.32
C HIS A 64 10.73 11.88 -5.72
N THR A 65 10.62 10.62 -6.11
CA THR A 65 10.02 10.23 -7.38
C THR A 65 8.52 10.55 -7.39
N PRO A 66 7.97 11.07 -8.51
CA PRO A 66 6.54 11.24 -8.68
C PRO A 66 5.76 9.95 -8.43
N LEU A 67 4.58 10.08 -7.83
CA LEU A 67 3.71 8.94 -7.50
C LEU A 67 3.39 8.08 -8.74
N LYS A 68 3.11 8.74 -9.87
CA LYS A 68 2.81 8.09 -11.14
C LYS A 68 3.92 7.13 -11.57
N ASP A 69 5.18 7.56 -11.50
CA ASP A 69 6.30 6.74 -11.96
C ASP A 69 6.52 5.52 -11.06
N ILE A 70 6.38 5.69 -9.74
CA ILE A 70 6.45 4.56 -8.79
C ILE A 70 5.35 3.54 -9.09
N LEU A 71 4.11 4.00 -9.27
CA LEU A 71 2.98 3.14 -9.57
C LEU A 71 3.14 2.41 -10.90
N GLU A 72 3.51 3.10 -11.97
CA GLU A 72 3.73 2.48 -13.28
C GLU A 72 4.87 1.45 -13.23
N THR A 73 5.96 1.74 -12.52
CA THR A 73 7.06 0.78 -12.33
C THR A 73 6.59 -0.47 -11.59
N LEU A 74 5.81 -0.32 -10.50
CA LEU A 74 5.28 -1.46 -9.75
C LEU A 74 4.24 -2.25 -10.54
N ALA A 75 3.37 -1.59 -11.29
CA ALA A 75 2.41 -2.25 -12.16
C ALA A 75 3.12 -3.11 -13.24
N LEU A 76 4.14 -2.57 -13.89
CA LEU A 76 4.93 -3.32 -14.88
C LEU A 76 5.68 -4.50 -14.25
N LEU A 77 6.13 -4.39 -12.99
CA LEU A 77 6.71 -5.52 -12.26
C LEU A 77 5.67 -6.62 -12.01
N ALA A 78 4.44 -6.24 -11.66
CA ALA A 78 3.34 -7.20 -11.47
C ALA A 78 3.00 -7.95 -12.76
N GLU A 79 3.16 -7.31 -13.92
CA GLU A 79 3.04 -7.92 -15.26
C GLU A 79 4.26 -8.78 -15.68
N GLY A 80 5.27 -8.92 -14.80
CA GLY A 80 6.45 -9.77 -15.05
C GLY A 80 7.57 -9.09 -15.84
N VAL A 81 7.54 -7.76 -16.03
CA VAL A 81 8.63 -7.04 -16.68
C VAL A 81 9.89 -7.07 -15.80
N ARG A 82 11.03 -7.43 -16.38
CA ARG A 82 12.31 -7.53 -15.65
C ARG A 82 12.75 -6.17 -15.11
N ILE A 83 13.30 -6.15 -13.88
CA ILE A 83 13.84 -4.94 -13.23
C ILE A 83 14.88 -4.22 -14.10
N SER A 84 15.77 -4.97 -14.76
CA SER A 84 16.79 -4.39 -15.64
C SER A 84 16.21 -3.75 -16.91
N SER A 85 15.05 -4.21 -17.38
CA SER A 85 14.31 -3.55 -18.46
C SER A 85 13.67 -2.25 -17.98
N LEU A 86 13.08 -2.25 -16.78
CA LEU A 86 12.50 -1.05 -16.19
C LEU A 86 13.54 0.01 -15.85
N SER A 87 14.71 -0.40 -15.35
CA SER A 87 15.84 0.48 -15.08
C SER A 87 16.24 1.27 -16.34
N ARG A 88 16.39 0.59 -17.48
CA ARG A 88 16.70 1.21 -18.76
C ARG A 88 15.56 2.07 -19.32
N ALA A 89 14.32 1.59 -19.22
CA ALA A 89 13.15 2.27 -19.80
C ALA A 89 12.70 3.50 -19.00
N LYS A 90 12.83 3.48 -17.68
CA LYS A 90 12.37 4.55 -16.76
C LYS A 90 13.51 5.40 -16.20
N GLY A 91 14.77 4.95 -16.31
CA GLY A 91 15.95 5.67 -15.81
C GLY A 91 16.16 5.58 -14.30
N PHE A 92 15.47 4.68 -13.60
CA PHE A 92 15.67 4.46 -12.17
C PHE A 92 16.70 3.36 -11.91
N LYS A 93 17.58 3.57 -10.92
CA LYS A 93 18.50 2.52 -10.46
C LYS A 93 17.72 1.28 -10.02
N GLU A 94 18.24 0.09 -10.33
CA GLU A 94 17.62 -1.19 -9.95
C GLU A 94 17.38 -1.28 -8.43
N ASP A 95 18.31 -0.82 -7.60
CA ASP A 95 18.16 -0.77 -6.14
C ASP A 95 16.98 0.11 -5.69
N THR A 96 16.68 1.17 -6.43
CA THR A 96 15.54 2.04 -6.14
C THR A 96 14.22 1.33 -6.47
N ILE A 97 14.18 0.62 -7.60
CA ILE A 97 13.03 -0.20 -8.00
C ILE A 97 12.81 -1.34 -6.98
N LEU A 98 13.88 -2.05 -6.60
CA LEU A 98 13.84 -3.10 -5.58
C LEU A 98 13.37 -2.58 -4.22
N ARG A 99 13.79 -1.37 -3.82
CA ARG A 99 13.30 -0.75 -2.58
C ARG A 99 11.80 -0.49 -2.65
N TRP A 100 11.29 0.06 -3.75
CA TRP A 100 9.84 0.25 -3.92
C TRP A 100 9.09 -1.07 -3.89
N LEU A 101 9.62 -2.12 -4.54
CA LEU A 101 9.01 -3.44 -4.54
C LEU A 101 8.91 -4.02 -3.13
N ARG A 102 9.99 -3.94 -2.32
CA ARG A 102 9.98 -4.43 -0.94
C ARG A 102 9.01 -3.66 -0.04
N GLU A 103 9.00 -2.34 -0.15
CA GLU A 103 8.04 -1.50 0.60
C GLU A 103 6.59 -1.80 0.17
N ALA A 104 6.34 -1.97 -1.13
CA ALA A 104 5.02 -2.34 -1.65
C ALA A 104 4.59 -3.74 -1.19
N ALA A 105 5.50 -4.71 -1.18
CA ALA A 105 5.25 -6.06 -0.68
C ALA A 105 4.85 -6.04 0.80
N SER A 106 5.58 -5.30 1.65
CA SER A 106 5.23 -5.15 3.06
C SER A 106 3.86 -4.48 3.27
N HIS A 107 3.51 -3.49 2.44
CA HIS A 107 2.17 -2.91 2.47
C HIS A 107 1.09 -3.89 1.97
N ALA A 108 1.39 -4.72 0.97
CA ALA A 108 0.47 -5.72 0.43
C ALA A 108 0.20 -6.81 1.48
N GLU A 109 1.22 -7.31 2.17
CA GLU A 109 1.09 -8.28 3.26
C GLU A 109 0.16 -7.77 4.37
N ALA A 110 0.34 -6.52 4.80
CA ALA A 110 -0.51 -5.91 5.84
C ALA A 110 -1.98 -5.75 5.40
N VAL A 111 -2.22 -5.46 4.12
CA VAL A 111 -3.58 -5.38 3.56
C VAL A 111 -4.17 -6.78 3.42
N GLU A 112 -3.39 -7.74 2.92
CA GLU A 112 -3.78 -9.14 2.74
C GLU A 112 -4.18 -9.78 4.08
N GLU A 113 -3.42 -9.55 5.15
CA GLU A 113 -3.74 -10.03 6.51
C GLU A 113 -5.13 -9.60 6.95
N VAL A 114 -5.48 -8.32 6.74
CA VAL A 114 -6.80 -7.77 7.10
C VAL A 114 -7.90 -8.33 6.18
N LEU A 115 -7.65 -8.42 4.88
CA LEU A 115 -8.64 -8.88 3.92
C LEU A 115 -8.93 -10.37 4.04
N LEU A 116 -7.90 -11.20 4.28
CA LEU A 116 -8.05 -12.65 4.41
C LEU A 116 -8.70 -13.06 5.73
N ALA A 117 -8.54 -12.28 6.81
CA ALA A 117 -9.15 -12.58 8.11
C ALA A 117 -10.68 -12.69 8.03
N ASP A 118 -11.31 -11.93 7.13
CA ASP A 118 -12.76 -11.91 6.91
C ASP A 118 -13.19 -12.64 5.63
N TYR A 119 -12.26 -13.30 4.92
CA TYR A 119 -12.56 -13.88 3.62
C TYR A 119 -13.13 -15.29 3.74
N GLU A 120 -14.42 -15.43 3.44
CA GLU A 120 -15.10 -16.73 3.41
C GLU A 120 -14.81 -17.48 2.10
N LEU A 121 -13.93 -18.49 2.20
CA LEU A 121 -13.65 -19.41 1.09
C LEU A 121 -14.54 -20.64 1.16
N SER A 122 -15.24 -20.93 0.07
CA SER A 122 -15.90 -22.22 -0.08
C SER A 122 -14.89 -23.34 -0.32
N ARG A 123 -15.24 -24.56 0.10
CA ARG A 123 -14.44 -25.77 -0.17
C ARG A 123 -14.10 -25.93 -1.66
N ALA A 124 -15.07 -25.69 -2.54
CA ALA A 124 -14.87 -25.80 -3.99
C ALA A 124 -13.83 -24.81 -4.53
N GLN A 125 -13.75 -23.59 -3.97
CA GLN A 125 -12.73 -22.61 -4.36
C GLN A 125 -11.33 -23.03 -3.89
N VAL A 126 -11.21 -23.57 -2.68
CA VAL A 126 -9.95 -24.09 -2.15
C VAL A 126 -9.48 -25.30 -2.96
N ASP A 127 -10.39 -26.25 -3.24
CA ASP A 127 -10.11 -27.43 -4.06
C ASP A 127 -9.70 -27.04 -5.49
N GLY A 128 -10.38 -26.06 -6.10
CA GLY A 128 -10.02 -25.52 -7.41
C GLY A 128 -8.65 -24.85 -7.43
N LEU A 129 -8.32 -24.07 -6.39
CA LEU A 129 -7.01 -23.45 -6.25
C LEU A 129 -5.91 -24.52 -6.10
N TRP A 130 -6.14 -25.53 -5.25
CA TRP A 130 -5.21 -26.64 -5.06
C TRP A 130 -5.00 -27.46 -6.34
N ALA A 131 -6.07 -27.77 -7.08
CA ALA A 131 -5.97 -28.46 -8.35
C ALA A 131 -5.17 -27.67 -9.40
N TYR A 132 -5.22 -26.34 -9.37
CA TYR A 132 -4.42 -25.51 -10.28
C TYR A 132 -2.96 -25.36 -9.84
N VAL A 133 -2.72 -25.09 -8.56
CA VAL A 133 -1.37 -24.83 -8.02
C VAL A 133 -0.60 -26.14 -7.80
N GLY A 134 -1.25 -27.15 -7.21
CA GLY A 134 -0.67 -28.45 -6.89
C GLY A 134 -0.39 -29.34 -8.11
N ASN A 135 -1.08 -29.13 -9.24
CA ASN A 135 -0.83 -29.90 -10.48
C ASN A 135 0.20 -29.26 -11.43
N LYS A 136 0.85 -28.15 -11.06
CA LYS A 136 1.97 -27.59 -11.86
C LYS A 136 3.22 -28.48 -11.92
N GLY A 137 3.22 -29.60 -11.20
CA GLY A 137 4.36 -30.51 -11.06
C GLY A 137 4.50 -31.63 -12.11
N GLN A 138 3.52 -31.88 -12.98
CA GLN A 138 3.69 -32.82 -14.08
C GLN A 138 3.71 -32.08 -15.42
N LYS A 139 4.92 -31.68 -15.83
CA LYS A 139 5.20 -31.50 -17.25
C LYS A 139 5.12 -32.91 -17.86
N GLY A 140 4.14 -33.13 -18.72
CA GLY A 140 4.08 -34.33 -19.54
C GLY A 140 5.42 -34.52 -20.25
N VAL A 141 6.02 -35.69 -20.03
CA VAL A 141 7.10 -36.23 -20.86
C VAL A 141 6.52 -36.63 -22.20
#